data_AF-A0AAW1YAU3-F1
#
_entry.id   AF-A0AAW1YAU3-F1
#
_cell.length_a   1.000
_cell.length_b   1.000
_cell.length_c   1.000
_cell.angle_alpha   90.00
_cell.angle_beta   90.00
_cell.angle_gamma   90.00
#
_symmetry.space_group_name_H-M   'P 1'
#
loop_
_entity.id
_entity.type
_entity.pdbx_description
1 polymer ?
#
loop_
_entity_poly.entity_id
_entity_poly.type
_entity_poly.pdbx_seq_one_letter_code
_entity_poly.pdbx_strand_id
1 'polypeptide(L)'
;MKAALSTLISSKNLSPHHSSSFSRSIWLHPRPISFLTLIPSKTLSTHYSYLGFNRKPQTAHFSSIMASAYKPEEARVPPALPLPTPPVTKFKIGLCQLSVTADKERNIAHARKAIEDAAAKGAQLVLLPEIWNGPYSNDSFPVFAEDIDAGGDASPSTTMLSEVAQRLKITIVGGSISERSGNQLYNTCCVFGTDGKLKAKHRKIHLFDIDIPGKITFIESKTLTAGQTPTIVDTEVGRIGIGICYDIRFQELAMIYGARGAHLICYPGAFNMTTGPLHWELLQRARATDNQLYVATCSPARDAGAGYVAWGHSTLVGPFGEVLATTEHEEAIIIAEVDYSLLELRRTNLPLLKQRRGDLYQLVDVQRLNSQ
;
A
#
# COMPACT_ATOMS: atom_id res chain seq x y z
N MET A 1 0.54 5.39 -76.46
CA MET A 1 0.71 4.60 -77.70
C MET A 1 1.57 3.40 -77.36
N LYS A 2 0.99 2.19 -77.55
CA LYS A 2 1.58 0.85 -77.80
C LYS A 2 2.89 0.45 -77.10
N ALA A 3 3.12 -0.75 -76.61
CA ALA A 3 2.40 -2.03 -76.43
C ALA A 3 3.51 -2.96 -75.87
N ALA A 4 3.35 -3.64 -74.74
CA ALA A 4 2.76 -4.98 -74.58
C ALA A 4 3.62 -6.13 -75.15
N LEU A 5 3.88 -7.15 -74.30
CA LEU A 5 3.47 -8.56 -74.44
C LEU A 5 3.95 -9.28 -73.15
N SER A 6 3.09 -9.69 -72.20
CA SER A 6 2.16 -10.85 -72.18
C SER A 6 2.92 -12.18 -72.03
N THR A 7 2.48 -13.23 -71.31
CA THR A 7 1.14 -13.79 -71.00
C THR A 7 1.41 -15.04 -70.10
N LEU A 8 0.72 -15.26 -68.94
CA LEU A 8 -0.46 -16.17 -68.72
C LEU A 8 -0.03 -17.69 -68.61
N ILE A 9 -0.53 -18.62 -67.76
CA ILE A 9 -1.86 -19.04 -67.24
C ILE A 9 -1.62 -20.08 -66.10
N SER A 10 -2.13 -19.94 -64.87
CA SER A 10 -3.34 -20.55 -64.26
C SER A 10 -3.50 -22.09 -64.29
N SER A 11 -3.70 -22.70 -63.11
CA SER A 11 -4.94 -23.41 -62.67
C SER A 11 -4.61 -24.48 -61.60
N LYS A 12 -5.23 -24.41 -60.39
CA LYS A 12 -6.35 -25.24 -59.87
C LYS A 12 -6.05 -26.76 -59.94
N ASN A 13 -6.29 -27.61 -58.96
CA ASN A 13 -7.15 -27.57 -57.76
C ASN A 13 -6.96 -28.92 -57.01
N LEU A 14 -7.57 -28.99 -55.81
CA LEU A 14 -8.08 -30.19 -55.11
C LEU A 14 -7.16 -30.93 -54.11
N SER A 15 -7.60 -30.80 -52.86
CA SER A 15 -7.45 -31.70 -51.72
C SER A 15 -8.11 -33.07 -51.97
N PRO A 16 -7.99 -34.09 -51.08
CA PRO A 16 -8.84 -34.09 -49.88
C PRO A 16 -8.31 -34.87 -48.63
N HIS A 17 -9.04 -34.69 -47.52
CA HIS A 17 -9.23 -35.58 -46.36
C HIS A 17 -8.05 -35.97 -45.44
N HIS A 18 -8.12 -35.50 -44.18
CA HIS A 18 -8.39 -36.40 -43.06
C HIS A 18 -8.97 -35.64 -41.85
N SER A 19 -10.06 -36.18 -41.32
CA SER A 19 -10.82 -35.72 -40.16
C SER A 19 -10.67 -36.69 -38.99
N SER A 20 -10.97 -36.17 -37.80
CA SER A 20 -11.26 -36.83 -36.51
C SER A 20 -10.06 -37.12 -35.58
N SER A 21 -10.01 -36.43 -34.44
CA SER A 21 -10.72 -36.91 -33.24
C SER A 21 -10.85 -35.78 -32.21
N PHE A 22 -12.08 -35.64 -31.70
CA PHE A 22 -12.44 -34.84 -30.54
C PHE A 22 -11.88 -35.52 -29.28
N SER A 23 -11.03 -34.83 -28.53
CA SER A 23 -10.76 -35.18 -27.13
C SER A 23 -11.62 -34.31 -26.24
N ARG A 24 -12.66 -34.92 -25.67
CA ARG A 24 -13.49 -34.34 -24.60
C ARG A 24 -12.66 -34.35 -23.30
N SER A 25 -12.18 -33.19 -22.87
CA SER A 25 -11.76 -33.00 -21.48
C SER A 25 -13.00 -32.85 -20.60
N ILE A 26 -13.19 -33.85 -19.76
CA ILE A 26 -14.26 -33.98 -18.78
C ILE A 26 -14.09 -32.88 -17.72
N TRP A 27 -15.13 -32.05 -17.58
CA TRP A 27 -15.36 -31.20 -16.42
C TRP A 27 -15.62 -32.09 -15.20
N LEU A 28 -14.71 -32.07 -14.22
CA LEU A 28 -14.96 -32.61 -12.88
C LEU A 28 -15.64 -31.51 -12.05
N HIS A 29 -16.96 -31.56 -11.95
CA HIS A 29 -17.70 -30.89 -10.89
C HIS A 29 -17.45 -31.62 -9.55
N PRO A 30 -17.19 -30.91 -8.44
CA PRO A 30 -17.37 -31.50 -7.12
C PRO A 30 -18.87 -31.54 -6.79
N ARG A 31 -19.42 -32.74 -6.62
CA ARG A 31 -20.74 -32.94 -6.02
C ARG A 31 -20.66 -32.83 -4.48
N PRO A 32 -21.73 -32.38 -3.82
CA PRO A 32 -21.75 -32.01 -2.41
C PRO A 32 -21.82 -33.25 -1.51
N ILE A 33 -21.08 -33.23 -0.40
CA ILE A 33 -21.23 -34.21 0.67
C ILE A 33 -22.20 -33.63 1.69
N SER A 34 -23.46 -34.07 1.63
CA SER A 34 -24.42 -33.93 2.72
C SER A 34 -24.63 -35.31 3.36
N PHE A 35 -24.29 -35.46 4.64
CA PHE A 35 -24.88 -36.49 5.48
C PHE A 35 -25.25 -35.87 6.83
N LEU A 36 -26.54 -35.56 6.96
CA LEU A 36 -27.24 -35.54 8.23
C LEU A 36 -27.44 -36.99 8.66
N THR A 37 -26.99 -37.34 9.87
CA THR A 37 -27.60 -38.42 10.64
C THR A 37 -27.71 -37.97 12.08
N LEU A 38 -28.95 -37.76 12.49
CA LEU A 38 -29.40 -37.56 13.87
C LEU A 38 -29.02 -38.77 14.73
N ILE A 39 -28.54 -38.52 15.95
CA ILE A 39 -28.45 -39.53 17.01
C ILE A 39 -29.57 -39.23 18.04
N PRO A 40 -30.30 -40.24 18.53
CA PRO A 40 -31.53 -40.02 19.30
C PRO A 40 -31.26 -39.69 20.76
N SER A 41 -32.06 -38.77 21.30
CA SER A 41 -32.22 -38.49 22.72
C SER A 41 -32.81 -39.70 23.45
N LYS A 42 -32.06 -40.31 24.36
CA LYS A 42 -32.61 -41.20 25.40
C LYS A 42 -32.63 -40.48 26.73
N THR A 43 -33.82 -40.24 27.23
CA THR A 43 -34.16 -39.93 28.62
C THR A 43 -33.68 -41.05 29.54
N LEU A 44 -32.86 -40.70 30.53
CA LEU A 44 -32.59 -41.53 31.70
C LEU A 44 -32.82 -40.67 32.95
N SER A 45 -33.92 -40.99 33.62
CA SER A 45 -34.21 -40.65 35.01
C SER A 45 -33.25 -41.43 35.90
N THR A 46 -32.50 -40.73 36.73
CA THR A 46 -31.84 -41.31 37.90
C THR A 46 -31.91 -40.33 39.06
N HIS A 47 -32.71 -40.71 40.06
CA HIS A 47 -32.71 -40.16 41.40
C HIS A 47 -31.31 -40.24 42.01
N TYR A 48 -30.80 -39.11 42.51
CA TYR A 48 -29.77 -39.11 43.54
C TYR A 48 -30.14 -38.15 44.67
N SER A 49 -30.03 -38.72 45.86
CA SER A 49 -30.35 -38.26 47.19
C SER A 49 -29.66 -36.96 47.60
N TYR A 50 -30.43 -36.08 48.26
CA TYR A 50 -29.97 -34.89 48.96
C TYR A 50 -29.03 -35.25 50.12
N LEU A 51 -27.77 -34.83 50.02
CA LEU A 51 -26.87 -34.66 51.17
C LEU A 51 -26.75 -33.16 51.45
N GLY A 52 -27.33 -32.72 52.57
CA GLY A 52 -27.27 -31.35 53.03
C GLY A 52 -25.87 -30.98 53.50
N PHE A 53 -25.25 -30.02 52.83
CA PHE A 53 -24.07 -29.31 53.33
C PHE A 53 -24.45 -27.86 53.63
N ASN A 54 -24.52 -27.57 54.93
CA ASN A 54 -24.74 -26.25 55.49
C ASN A 54 -23.41 -25.47 55.42
N ARG A 55 -23.25 -24.54 54.46
CA ARG A 55 -22.15 -23.57 54.46
C ARG A 55 -22.71 -22.15 54.31
N LYS A 56 -22.46 -21.33 55.33
CA LYS A 56 -22.72 -19.88 55.34
C LYS A 56 -22.02 -19.22 54.15
N PRO A 57 -22.62 -18.21 53.48
CA PRO A 57 -21.91 -17.44 52.48
C PRO A 57 -20.95 -16.50 53.20
N GLN A 58 -19.65 -16.77 53.10
CA GLN A 58 -18.64 -15.73 53.31
C GLN A 58 -18.71 -14.80 52.11
N THR A 59 -19.13 -13.55 52.36
CA THR A 59 -18.95 -12.44 51.43
C THR A 59 -17.45 -12.22 51.25
N ALA A 60 -16.87 -12.85 50.23
CA ALA A 60 -15.54 -12.51 49.76
C ALA A 60 -15.61 -11.10 49.17
N HIS A 61 -15.10 -10.12 49.92
CA HIS A 61 -14.71 -8.84 49.37
C HIS A 61 -13.73 -9.10 48.23
N PHE A 62 -14.16 -8.90 46.98
CA PHE A 62 -13.25 -8.68 45.86
C PHE A 62 -12.57 -7.33 46.06
N SER A 63 -11.53 -7.35 46.89
CA SER A 63 -10.60 -6.24 47.09
C SER A 63 -9.56 -6.28 45.98
N SER A 64 -9.34 -5.12 45.36
CA SER A 64 -8.19 -4.78 44.52
C SER A 64 -8.12 -5.52 43.18
N ILE A 65 -8.71 -4.91 42.15
CA ILE A 65 -8.06 -4.92 40.83
C ILE A 65 -6.71 -4.26 41.08
N MET A 66 -5.64 -5.06 41.19
CA MET A 66 -4.27 -4.58 41.11
C MET A 66 -4.18 -3.76 39.83
N ALA A 67 -4.27 -2.43 39.92
CA ALA A 67 -3.97 -1.56 38.80
C ALA A 67 -2.59 -1.98 38.32
N SER A 68 -2.49 -2.43 37.06
CA SER A 68 -1.22 -2.93 36.57
C SER A 68 -0.16 -1.85 36.74
N ALA A 69 0.96 -2.16 37.38
CA ALA A 69 1.98 -1.18 37.72
C ALA A 69 2.67 -0.53 36.50
N TYR A 70 2.36 -0.99 35.28
CA TYR A 70 2.89 -0.42 34.05
C TYR A 70 1.98 0.69 33.50
N LYS A 71 2.63 1.69 32.92
CA LYS A 71 2.01 2.85 32.28
C LYS A 71 2.14 2.73 30.76
N PRO A 72 1.05 2.38 30.03
CA PRO A 72 1.12 2.15 28.59
C PRO A 72 1.60 3.37 27.78
N GLU A 73 1.35 4.57 28.28
CA GLU A 73 1.81 5.83 27.71
C GLU A 73 3.34 5.97 27.67
N GLU A 74 4.05 5.33 28.61
CA GLU A 74 5.52 5.33 28.67
C GLU A 74 6.16 4.41 27.61
N ALA A 75 5.37 3.59 26.91
CA ALA A 75 5.88 2.71 25.84
C ALA A 75 6.31 3.46 24.58
N ARG A 76 6.11 4.79 24.54
CA ARG A 76 6.54 5.65 23.46
C ARG A 76 7.11 6.94 24.03
N VAL A 77 8.25 7.36 23.50
CA VAL A 77 8.94 8.56 23.95
C VAL A 77 9.20 9.47 22.73
N PRO A 78 8.55 10.64 22.63
CA PRO A 78 7.51 11.15 23.54
C PRO A 78 6.20 10.32 23.48
N PRO A 79 5.22 10.56 24.38
CA PRO A 79 3.91 9.88 24.35
C PRO A 79 3.18 10.09 23.02
N ALA A 80 2.37 9.12 22.59
CA ALA A 80 1.60 9.25 21.35
C ALA A 80 0.69 10.48 21.36
N LEU A 81 0.57 11.13 20.21
CA LEU A 81 -0.39 12.21 20.02
C LEU A 81 -1.81 11.63 20.00
N PRO A 82 -2.81 12.36 20.54
CA PRO A 82 -4.20 12.06 20.27
C PRO A 82 -4.44 12.02 18.75
N LEU A 83 -5.30 11.10 18.30
CA LEU A 83 -5.69 11.08 16.89
C LEU A 83 -6.44 12.39 16.58
N PRO A 84 -5.97 13.22 15.64
CA PRO A 84 -6.73 14.39 15.24
C PRO A 84 -8.05 13.96 14.59
N THR A 85 -9.10 14.76 14.72
CA THR A 85 -10.36 14.50 14.00
C THR A 85 -10.09 14.63 12.50
N PRO A 86 -10.35 13.60 11.69
CA PRO A 86 -10.14 13.71 10.25
C PRO A 86 -11.14 14.73 9.66
N PRO A 87 -10.76 15.53 8.65
CA PRO A 87 -11.66 16.53 8.05
C PRO A 87 -12.90 15.93 7.37
N VAL A 88 -12.82 14.64 7.03
CA VAL A 88 -13.89 13.85 6.41
C VAL A 88 -14.02 12.51 7.12
N THR A 89 -15.22 11.95 7.21
CA THR A 89 -15.44 10.61 7.77
C THR A 89 -15.12 9.51 6.77
N LYS A 90 -15.52 9.72 5.51
CA LYS A 90 -15.34 8.77 4.41
C LYS A 90 -14.88 9.50 3.16
N PHE A 91 -14.08 8.84 2.34
CA PHE A 91 -13.69 9.32 1.02
C PHE A 91 -13.27 8.15 0.13
N LYS A 92 -13.18 8.40 -1.18
CA LYS A 92 -12.61 7.42 -2.12
C LYS A 92 -11.14 7.71 -2.40
N ILE A 93 -10.32 6.66 -2.39
CA ILE A 93 -8.92 6.67 -2.81
C ILE A 93 -8.77 5.99 -4.17
N GLY A 94 -7.96 6.58 -5.05
CA GLY A 94 -7.54 5.99 -6.31
C GLY A 94 -6.08 5.53 -6.26
N LEU A 95 -5.79 4.25 -6.52
CA LEU A 95 -4.42 3.77 -6.69
C LEU A 95 -4.18 3.53 -8.17
N CYS A 96 -3.23 4.25 -8.77
CA CYS A 96 -2.95 4.18 -10.20
C CYS A 96 -1.71 3.31 -10.44
N GLN A 97 -1.91 2.04 -10.74
CA GLN A 97 -0.85 1.13 -11.15
C GLN A 97 -0.49 1.41 -12.61
N LEU A 98 0.58 2.17 -12.82
CA LEU A 98 0.96 2.69 -14.15
C LEU A 98 1.98 1.79 -14.85
N SER A 99 1.85 1.63 -16.16
CA SER A 99 2.96 1.18 -16.99
C SER A 99 3.99 2.31 -17.11
N VAL A 100 5.26 2.02 -16.81
CA VAL A 100 6.34 3.00 -16.79
C VAL A 100 7.32 2.71 -17.93
N THR A 101 7.66 3.73 -18.70
CA THR A 101 8.53 3.61 -19.88
C THR A 101 9.84 4.39 -19.69
N ALA A 102 10.76 4.30 -20.65
CA ALA A 102 11.95 5.14 -20.72
C ALA A 102 11.70 6.55 -21.31
N ASP A 103 10.44 6.93 -21.56
CA ASP A 103 10.04 8.24 -22.03
C ASP A 103 9.33 9.02 -20.90
N LYS A 104 10.05 10.00 -20.34
CA LYS A 104 9.55 10.81 -19.22
C LYS A 104 8.29 11.59 -19.57
N GLU A 105 8.24 12.22 -20.75
CA GLU A 105 7.09 13.03 -21.17
C GLU A 105 5.85 12.16 -21.32
N ARG A 106 6.02 10.98 -21.94
CA ARG A 106 4.96 9.98 -22.03
C ARG A 106 4.47 9.54 -20.66
N ASN A 107 5.38 9.26 -19.72
CA ASN A 107 5.03 8.86 -18.36
C ASN A 107 4.24 9.96 -17.63
N ILE A 108 4.63 11.24 -17.78
CA ILE A 108 3.93 12.39 -17.18
C ILE A 108 2.52 12.55 -17.79
N ALA A 109 2.39 12.50 -19.11
CA ALA A 109 1.09 12.58 -19.77
C ALA A 109 0.17 11.42 -19.36
N HIS A 110 0.74 10.21 -19.23
CA HIS A 110 0.02 9.02 -18.82
C HIS A 110 -0.45 9.10 -17.36
N ALA A 111 0.42 9.51 -16.44
CA ALA A 111 0.08 9.72 -15.03
C ALA A 111 -1.01 10.79 -14.87
N ARG A 112 -0.92 11.91 -15.62
CA ARG A 112 -1.98 12.95 -15.66
C ARG A 112 -3.33 12.33 -16.01
N LYS A 113 -3.37 11.53 -17.08
CA LYS A 113 -4.60 10.88 -17.54
C LYS A 113 -5.17 9.91 -16.49
N ALA A 114 -4.33 9.11 -15.86
CA ALA A 114 -4.75 8.18 -14.81
C ALA A 114 -5.33 8.91 -13.58
N ILE A 115 -4.70 10.02 -13.16
CA ILE A 115 -5.22 10.87 -12.07
C ILE A 115 -6.60 11.43 -12.43
N GLU A 116 -6.75 11.96 -13.64
CA GLU A 116 -8.02 12.49 -14.14
C GLU A 116 -9.12 11.43 -14.17
N ASP A 117 -8.79 10.22 -14.62
CA ASP A 117 -9.73 9.10 -14.68
C ASP A 117 -10.12 8.61 -13.28
N ALA A 118 -9.18 8.61 -12.32
CA ALA A 118 -9.47 8.29 -10.92
C ALA A 118 -10.39 9.35 -10.29
N ALA A 119 -10.10 10.63 -10.51
CA ALA A 119 -10.92 11.74 -10.01
C ALA A 119 -12.33 11.73 -10.62
N ALA A 120 -12.46 11.42 -11.92
CA ALA A 120 -13.75 11.27 -12.58
C ALA A 120 -14.60 10.14 -11.98
N LYS A 121 -13.97 9.12 -11.38
CA LYS A 121 -14.63 8.04 -10.62
C LYS A 121 -14.87 8.40 -9.14
N GLY A 122 -14.59 9.64 -8.76
CA GLY A 122 -14.85 10.21 -7.45
C GLY A 122 -13.72 10.06 -6.43
N ALA A 123 -12.50 9.70 -6.85
CA ALA A 123 -11.35 9.71 -5.95
C ALA A 123 -11.09 11.13 -5.43
N GLN A 124 -10.97 11.28 -4.10
CA GLN A 124 -10.59 12.52 -3.43
C GLN A 124 -9.11 12.51 -3.03
N LEU A 125 -8.51 11.32 -2.96
CA LEU A 125 -7.07 11.12 -2.90
C LEU A 125 -6.62 10.21 -4.03
N VAL A 126 -5.53 10.56 -4.71
CA VAL A 126 -4.86 9.67 -5.67
C VAL A 126 -3.44 9.34 -5.18
N LEU A 127 -3.06 8.06 -5.27
CA LEU A 127 -1.71 7.55 -5.02
C LEU A 127 -1.09 7.05 -6.35
N LEU A 128 0.09 7.58 -6.67
CA LEU A 128 0.93 7.10 -7.77
C LEU A 128 2.01 6.12 -7.28
N PRO A 129 2.68 5.37 -8.18
CA PRO A 129 3.68 4.38 -7.78
C PRO A 129 5.08 4.95 -7.57
N GLU A 130 6.02 4.13 -7.10
CA GLU A 130 7.43 4.51 -6.93
C GLU A 130 8.12 4.70 -8.30
N ILE A 131 8.96 5.75 -8.41
CA ILE A 131 9.73 6.14 -9.61
C ILE A 131 8.88 6.02 -10.88
N TRP A 132 7.72 6.69 -10.88
CA TRP A 132 6.77 6.57 -11.99
C TRP A 132 7.17 7.40 -13.22
N ASN A 133 8.11 8.34 -13.07
CA ASN A 133 8.55 9.23 -14.15
C ASN A 133 9.70 8.67 -14.99
N GLY A 134 10.21 7.46 -14.71
CA GLY A 134 11.28 6.84 -15.48
C GLY A 134 11.62 5.40 -15.05
N PRO A 135 12.58 4.72 -15.70
CA PRO A 135 12.95 3.36 -15.34
C PRO A 135 13.59 3.27 -13.95
N TYR A 136 13.26 2.23 -13.18
CA TYR A 136 13.86 1.97 -11.88
C TYR A 136 15.25 1.32 -12.02
N SER A 137 16.29 2.14 -12.17
CA SER A 137 17.68 1.67 -12.24
C SER A 137 18.68 2.76 -11.86
N ASN A 138 19.84 2.35 -11.33
CA ASN A 138 20.93 3.27 -10.95
C ASN A 138 21.42 4.15 -12.10
N ASP A 139 21.43 3.64 -13.34
CA ASP A 139 21.86 4.41 -14.51
C ASP A 139 20.80 5.44 -14.94
N SER A 140 19.52 5.17 -14.66
CA SER A 140 18.41 6.07 -15.02
C SER A 140 18.21 7.18 -13.99
N PHE A 141 18.42 6.93 -12.70
CA PHE A 141 18.12 7.93 -11.67
C PHE A 141 18.74 9.31 -11.93
N PRO A 142 20.03 9.46 -12.30
CA PRO A 142 20.61 10.77 -12.58
C PRO A 142 20.04 11.47 -13.80
N VAL A 143 19.65 10.70 -14.83
CA VAL A 143 19.11 11.19 -16.12
C VAL A 143 17.66 11.65 -15.95
N PHE A 144 16.88 10.92 -15.16
CA PHE A 144 15.48 11.22 -14.91
C PHE A 144 15.26 12.15 -13.71
N ALA A 145 16.31 12.49 -12.97
CA ALA A 145 16.20 13.35 -11.80
C ALA A 145 15.70 14.76 -12.15
N GLU A 146 14.87 15.31 -11.27
CA GLU A 146 14.29 16.65 -11.37
C GLU A 146 14.62 17.49 -10.14
N ASP A 147 14.81 18.80 -10.33
CA ASP A 147 14.99 19.74 -9.22
C ASP A 147 13.62 20.24 -8.75
N ILE A 148 13.08 19.56 -7.75
CA ILE A 148 11.75 19.83 -7.18
C ILE A 148 11.68 21.24 -6.58
N ASP A 149 12.77 21.74 -6.00
CA ASP A 149 12.79 23.03 -5.32
C ASP A 149 12.89 24.20 -6.33
N ALA A 150 13.51 23.97 -7.49
CA ALA A 150 13.49 24.93 -8.60
C ALA A 150 12.13 25.01 -9.30
N GLY A 151 11.37 23.90 -9.36
CA GLY A 151 10.03 23.84 -9.96
C GLY A 151 10.00 24.12 -11.47
N GLY A 152 8.79 24.29 -12.03
CA GLY A 152 8.59 24.58 -13.46
C GLY A 152 9.24 23.54 -14.37
N ASP A 153 9.97 23.99 -15.39
CA ASP A 153 10.67 23.13 -16.35
C ASP A 153 11.78 22.26 -15.71
N ALA A 154 12.28 22.64 -14.54
CA ALA A 154 13.26 21.84 -13.80
C ALA A 154 12.61 20.66 -13.05
N SER A 155 11.29 20.71 -12.83
CA SER A 155 10.50 19.60 -12.33
C SER A 155 9.12 19.51 -12.99
N PRO A 156 9.04 19.06 -14.25
CA PRO A 156 7.78 18.93 -14.97
C PRO A 156 6.84 17.90 -14.31
N SER A 157 7.38 16.88 -13.63
CA SER A 157 6.56 15.89 -12.93
C SER A 157 5.79 16.53 -11.78
N THR A 158 6.46 17.30 -10.91
CA THR A 158 5.80 17.95 -9.76
C THR A 158 4.93 19.12 -10.18
N THR A 159 5.31 19.85 -11.23
CA THR A 159 4.49 20.90 -11.84
C THR A 159 3.15 20.33 -12.32
N MET A 160 3.17 19.20 -13.05
CA MET A 160 1.95 18.52 -13.47
C MET A 160 1.06 18.11 -12.27
N LEU A 161 1.66 17.52 -11.23
CA LEU A 161 0.90 17.06 -10.06
C LEU A 161 0.23 18.24 -9.33
N SER A 162 0.94 19.35 -9.16
CA SER A 162 0.43 20.61 -8.58
C SER A 162 -0.78 21.13 -9.35
N GLU A 163 -0.65 21.28 -10.68
CA GLU A 163 -1.72 21.77 -11.56
C GLU A 163 -2.97 20.89 -11.48
N VAL A 164 -2.80 19.57 -11.56
CA VAL A 164 -3.92 18.63 -11.58
C VAL A 164 -4.60 18.55 -10.23
N ALA A 165 -3.84 18.56 -9.13
CA ALA A 165 -4.39 18.59 -7.77
C ALA A 165 -5.30 19.82 -7.56
N GLN A 166 -4.83 21.01 -7.97
CA GLN A 166 -5.61 22.25 -7.90
C GLN A 166 -6.85 22.21 -8.78
N ARG A 167 -6.69 21.82 -10.05
CA ARG A 167 -7.78 21.82 -11.04
C ARG A 167 -8.90 20.85 -10.66
N LEU A 168 -8.53 19.67 -10.17
CA LEU A 168 -9.48 18.62 -9.79
C LEU A 168 -9.94 18.74 -8.33
N LYS A 169 -9.29 19.59 -7.52
CA LYS A 169 -9.55 19.75 -6.07
C LYS A 169 -9.44 18.44 -5.30
N ILE A 170 -8.37 17.69 -5.57
CA ILE A 170 -8.07 16.41 -4.90
C ILE A 170 -6.70 16.48 -4.22
N THR A 171 -6.50 15.62 -3.21
CA THR A 171 -5.17 15.38 -2.65
C THR A 171 -4.42 14.39 -3.55
N ILE A 172 -3.15 14.66 -3.86
CA ILE A 172 -2.32 13.73 -4.62
C ILE A 172 -1.10 13.34 -3.77
N VAL A 173 -0.98 12.05 -3.47
CA VAL A 173 0.28 11.45 -3.03
C VAL A 173 1.00 11.01 -4.29
N GLY A 174 1.94 11.84 -4.73
CA GLY A 174 2.54 11.84 -6.07
C GLY A 174 3.52 10.69 -6.33
N GLY A 175 3.34 9.53 -5.71
CA GLY A 175 4.23 8.40 -5.89
C GLY A 175 5.65 8.78 -5.49
N SER A 176 6.65 8.33 -6.23
CA SER A 176 7.96 8.97 -6.14
C SER A 176 8.60 9.22 -7.49
N ILE A 177 9.57 10.13 -7.50
CA ILE A 177 10.44 10.43 -8.64
C ILE A 177 11.90 10.50 -8.16
N SER A 178 12.84 10.42 -9.09
CA SER A 178 14.22 10.80 -8.80
C SER A 178 14.30 12.32 -8.60
N GLU A 179 14.74 12.77 -7.44
CA GLU A 179 14.97 14.18 -7.11
C GLU A 179 16.46 14.48 -7.20
N ARG A 180 16.81 15.63 -7.81
CA ARG A 180 18.13 16.24 -7.73
C ARG A 180 18.10 17.38 -6.73
N SER A 181 19.04 17.39 -5.80
CA SER A 181 19.21 18.46 -4.82
C SER A 181 20.70 18.71 -4.62
N GLY A 182 21.21 19.71 -5.35
CA GLY A 182 22.65 19.91 -5.52
C GLY A 182 23.30 18.69 -6.19
N ASN A 183 24.35 18.15 -5.57
CA ASN A 183 25.08 16.99 -6.07
C ASN A 183 24.47 15.64 -5.64
N GLN A 184 23.40 15.67 -4.85
CA GLN A 184 22.76 14.45 -4.32
C GLN A 184 21.50 14.12 -5.10
N LEU A 185 21.21 12.82 -5.16
CA LEU A 185 19.99 12.27 -5.73
C LEU A 185 19.18 11.58 -4.65
N TYR A 186 17.85 11.68 -4.72
CA TYR A 186 16.94 11.05 -3.76
C TYR A 186 15.78 10.36 -4.48
N ASN A 187 15.19 9.37 -3.84
CA ASN A 187 13.89 8.80 -4.23
C ASN A 187 12.82 9.53 -3.40
N THR A 188 12.02 10.36 -4.07
CA THR A 188 11.24 11.39 -3.37
C THR A 188 9.77 11.37 -3.73
N CYS A 189 8.93 11.27 -2.71
CA CYS A 189 7.48 11.38 -2.78
C CYS A 189 7.01 12.79 -2.38
N CYS A 190 6.25 13.44 -3.26
CA CYS A 190 5.62 14.73 -3.00
C CYS A 190 4.13 14.57 -2.74
N VAL A 191 3.60 15.31 -1.76
CA VAL A 191 2.15 15.35 -1.47
C VAL A 191 1.61 16.73 -1.81
N PHE A 192 0.59 16.78 -2.65
CA PHE A 192 -0.08 18.00 -3.07
C PHE A 192 -1.49 18.07 -2.47
N GLY A 193 -1.84 19.22 -1.93
CA GLY A 193 -3.20 19.48 -1.45
C GLY A 193 -4.15 19.88 -2.56
N THR A 194 -5.43 20.01 -2.20
CA THR A 194 -6.50 20.42 -3.14
C THR A 194 -6.31 21.83 -3.73
N ASP A 195 -5.43 22.64 -3.16
CA ASP A 195 -5.05 23.97 -3.64
C ASP A 195 -3.86 23.95 -4.62
N GLY A 196 -3.30 22.77 -4.91
CA GLY A 196 -2.10 22.56 -5.71
C GLY A 196 -0.79 22.75 -4.94
N LYS A 197 -0.83 23.17 -3.67
CA LYS A 197 0.41 23.43 -2.93
C LYS A 197 1.08 22.13 -2.54
N LEU A 198 2.41 22.11 -2.63
CA LEU A 198 3.25 21.06 -2.06
C LEU A 198 3.13 21.11 -0.52
N LYS A 199 2.44 20.12 0.06
CA LYS A 199 2.22 20.00 1.51
C LYS A 199 3.37 19.27 2.20
N ALA A 200 4.00 18.32 1.52
CA ALA A 200 5.13 17.56 2.06
C ALA A 200 6.02 16.97 0.97
N LYS A 201 7.30 16.77 1.32
CA LYS A 201 8.32 16.09 0.52
C LYS A 201 8.95 15.00 1.40
N HIS A 202 8.80 13.73 1.01
CA HIS A 202 9.37 12.58 1.70
C HIS A 202 10.47 11.96 0.85
N ARG A 203 11.71 12.00 1.33
CA ARG A 203 12.83 11.26 0.75
C ARG A 203 12.88 9.88 1.41
N LYS A 204 12.95 8.82 0.60
CA LYS A 204 13.02 7.42 1.05
C LYS A 204 14.11 7.25 2.11
N ILE A 205 13.73 6.77 3.29
CA ILE A 205 14.64 6.70 4.44
C ILE A 205 15.51 5.45 4.35
N HIS A 206 14.90 4.32 4.01
CA HIS A 206 15.59 3.04 3.91
C HIS A 206 15.82 2.69 2.44
N LEU A 207 17.07 2.84 1.98
CA LEU A 207 17.46 2.50 0.62
C LEU A 207 17.44 0.98 0.40
N PHE A 208 17.07 0.57 -0.80
CA PHE A 208 16.94 -0.82 -1.21
C PHE A 208 18.31 -1.40 -1.59
N ASP A 209 19.06 -1.81 -0.58
CA ASP A 209 20.32 -2.51 -0.73
C ASP A 209 20.13 -3.99 -0.38
N ILE A 210 19.98 -4.82 -1.42
CA ILE A 210 19.86 -6.27 -1.28
C ILE A 210 20.80 -7.01 -2.22
N ASP A 211 21.24 -8.17 -1.75
CA ASP A 211 21.95 -9.16 -2.55
C ASP A 211 21.39 -10.54 -2.22
N ILE A 212 20.56 -11.08 -3.12
CA ILE A 212 20.00 -12.43 -3.03
C ILE A 212 20.66 -13.26 -4.13
N PRO A 213 21.69 -14.06 -3.79
CA PRO A 213 22.47 -14.81 -4.78
C PRO A 213 21.59 -15.61 -5.74
N GLY A 214 21.85 -15.42 -7.05
CA GLY A 214 21.13 -16.10 -8.12
C GLY A 214 19.69 -15.62 -8.35
N LYS A 215 19.21 -14.58 -7.65
CA LYS A 215 17.85 -14.04 -7.83
C LYS A 215 17.84 -12.55 -8.15
N ILE A 216 18.35 -11.71 -7.24
CA ILE A 216 18.35 -10.26 -7.43
C ILE A 216 19.41 -9.60 -6.57
N THR A 217 20.19 -8.72 -7.19
CA THR A 217 21.13 -7.81 -6.53
C THR A 217 20.77 -6.40 -6.97
N PHE A 218 20.47 -5.53 -6.01
CA PHE A 218 20.20 -4.11 -6.26
C PHE A 218 20.73 -3.32 -5.09
N ILE A 219 21.58 -2.32 -5.36
CA ILE A 219 22.18 -1.45 -4.35
C ILE A 219 21.81 -0.02 -4.73
N GLU A 220 20.69 0.46 -4.20
CA GLU A 220 20.14 1.80 -4.46
C GLU A 220 21.09 2.89 -3.94
N SER A 221 21.82 2.62 -2.85
CA SER A 221 22.78 3.55 -2.23
C SER A 221 24.02 3.84 -3.07
N LYS A 222 24.26 3.11 -4.17
CA LYS A 222 25.31 3.45 -5.14
C LYS A 222 25.04 4.78 -5.85
N THR A 223 23.77 5.20 -5.92
CA THR A 223 23.36 6.36 -6.69
C THR A 223 22.48 7.31 -5.87
N LEU A 224 21.57 6.78 -5.05
CA LEU A 224 20.65 7.58 -4.26
C LEU A 224 21.16 7.78 -2.83
N THR A 225 20.72 8.89 -2.24
CA THR A 225 20.98 9.26 -0.86
C THR A 225 19.72 9.03 -0.03
N ALA A 226 19.90 8.55 1.20
CA ALA A 226 18.80 8.34 2.13
C ALA A 226 18.19 9.66 2.61
N GLY A 227 16.87 9.67 2.78
CA GLY A 227 16.16 10.67 3.55
C GLY A 227 16.48 10.57 5.04
N GLN A 228 16.27 11.66 5.77
CA GLN A 228 16.67 11.77 7.18
C GLN A 228 15.50 11.99 8.14
N THR A 229 14.27 12.12 7.62
CA THR A 229 13.11 12.46 8.46
C THR A 229 11.86 11.65 8.09
N PRO A 230 11.16 11.07 9.07
CA PRO A 230 9.81 10.55 8.89
C PRO A 230 8.87 11.68 8.42
N THR A 231 8.00 11.38 7.45
CA THR A 231 7.09 12.38 6.88
C THR A 231 5.64 12.07 7.21
N ILE A 232 5.00 13.01 7.91
CA ILE A 232 3.59 12.98 8.26
C ILE A 232 3.00 14.31 7.85
N VAL A 233 1.86 14.29 7.16
CA VAL A 233 1.24 15.47 6.57
C VAL A 233 -0.26 15.49 6.81
N ASP A 234 -0.77 16.65 7.21
CA ASP A 234 -2.21 16.90 7.28
C ASP A 234 -2.72 17.34 5.91
N THR A 235 -3.76 16.66 5.44
CA THR A 235 -4.40 16.90 4.14
C THR A 235 -5.90 17.04 4.32
N GLU A 236 -6.58 17.41 3.24
CA GLU A 236 -8.04 17.55 3.21
C GLU A 236 -8.79 16.22 3.42
N VAL A 237 -8.09 15.08 3.29
CA VAL A 237 -8.64 13.74 3.59
C VAL A 237 -8.10 13.13 4.89
N GLY A 238 -7.34 13.89 5.69
CA GLY A 238 -6.81 13.46 6.97
C GLY A 238 -5.28 13.44 7.04
N ARG A 239 -4.77 13.01 8.20
CA ARG A 239 -3.34 12.86 8.47
C ARG A 239 -2.76 11.59 7.86
N ILE A 240 -1.73 11.74 7.03
CA ILE A 240 -1.12 10.68 6.24
C ILE A 240 0.36 10.52 6.61
N GLY A 241 0.81 9.30 6.88
CA GLY A 241 2.23 8.93 6.92
C GLY A 241 2.71 8.51 5.53
N ILE A 242 3.93 8.89 5.14
CA ILE A 242 4.50 8.56 3.84
C ILE A 242 5.74 7.69 4.03
N GLY A 243 5.78 6.52 3.40
CA GLY A 243 7.02 5.75 3.23
C GLY A 243 7.16 5.36 1.76
N ILE A 244 8.35 4.96 1.32
CA ILE A 244 8.56 4.48 -0.05
C ILE A 244 9.12 3.06 0.00
N CYS A 245 8.39 2.12 -0.61
CA CYS A 245 8.80 0.76 -0.91
C CYS A 245 9.45 0.03 0.28
N TYR A 246 10.78 0.03 0.33
CA TYR A 246 11.57 -0.67 1.33
C TYR A 246 11.31 -0.15 2.76
N ASP A 247 10.86 1.09 2.92
CA ASP A 247 10.39 1.65 4.19
C ASP A 247 9.31 0.78 4.86
N ILE A 248 8.48 0.07 4.07
CA ILE A 248 7.44 -0.81 4.62
C ILE A 248 8.04 -1.96 5.43
N ARG A 249 9.32 -2.32 5.27
CA ARG A 249 9.95 -3.40 6.04
C ARG A 249 10.28 -2.99 7.47
N PHE A 250 10.36 -1.70 7.77
CA PHE A 250 10.77 -1.15 9.06
C PHE A 250 9.53 -0.77 9.86
N GLN A 251 9.12 -1.66 10.76
CA GLN A 251 7.87 -1.53 11.50
C GLN A 251 7.88 -0.32 12.45
N GLU A 252 9.05 0.06 12.95
CA GLU A 252 9.31 1.23 13.80
C GLU A 252 8.82 2.52 13.14
N LEU A 253 9.03 2.66 11.83
CA LEU A 253 8.59 3.83 11.07
C LEU A 253 7.05 3.94 11.05
N ALA A 254 6.37 2.82 10.83
CA ALA A 254 4.90 2.79 10.88
C ALA A 254 4.37 3.00 12.30
N MET A 255 5.07 2.49 13.32
CA MET A 255 4.72 2.79 14.71
C MET A 255 4.86 4.28 15.03
N ILE A 256 5.89 4.97 14.51
CA ILE A 256 6.05 6.43 14.63
C ILE A 256 4.88 7.14 13.96
N TYR A 257 4.48 6.72 12.74
CA TYR A 257 3.32 7.29 12.05
C TYR A 257 2.03 7.11 12.85
N GLY A 258 1.77 5.91 13.36
CA GLY A 258 0.63 5.66 14.24
C GLY A 258 0.69 6.49 15.53
N ALA A 259 1.87 6.63 16.14
CA ALA A 259 2.07 7.43 17.34
C ALA A 259 1.93 8.94 17.11
N ARG A 260 2.16 9.42 15.88
CA ARG A 260 1.95 10.82 15.48
C ARG A 260 0.53 11.08 14.94
N GLY A 261 -0.37 10.09 15.05
CA GLY A 261 -1.78 10.24 14.72
C GLY A 261 -2.12 10.07 13.24
N ALA A 262 -1.33 9.30 12.47
CA ALA A 262 -1.72 8.96 11.10
C ALA A 262 -3.00 8.10 11.07
N HIS A 263 -3.89 8.41 10.12
CA HIS A 263 -5.08 7.60 9.81
C HIS A 263 -4.81 6.58 8.71
N LEU A 264 -3.91 6.95 7.80
CA LEU A 264 -3.51 6.22 6.61
C LEU A 264 -1.98 6.32 6.48
N ILE A 265 -1.35 5.23 6.06
CA ILE A 265 0.03 5.27 5.56
C ILE A 265 0.02 4.91 4.07
N CYS A 266 0.65 5.75 3.26
CA CYS A 266 0.84 5.49 1.84
C CYS A 266 2.28 5.02 1.57
N TYR A 267 2.41 3.91 0.84
CA TYR A 267 3.67 3.37 0.34
C TYR A 267 3.64 3.22 -1.18
N PRO A 268 4.03 4.24 -1.97
CA PRO A 268 4.50 4.00 -3.32
C PRO A 268 5.64 2.98 -3.28
N GLY A 269 5.58 1.92 -4.10
CA GLY A 269 6.65 0.92 -4.09
C GLY A 269 6.63 -0.09 -5.22
N ALA A 270 7.81 -0.45 -5.69
CA ALA A 270 8.02 -1.48 -6.69
C ALA A 270 8.74 -2.69 -6.07
N PHE A 271 7.99 -3.64 -5.49
CA PHE A 271 8.59 -4.93 -5.12
C PHE A 271 8.90 -5.75 -6.38
N ASN A 272 9.93 -6.59 -6.32
CA ASN A 272 10.31 -7.46 -7.45
C ASN A 272 9.62 -8.83 -7.39
N MET A 273 9.78 -9.62 -8.45
CA MET A 273 9.24 -10.98 -8.58
C MET A 273 9.75 -11.99 -7.53
N THR A 274 10.84 -11.71 -6.81
CA THR A 274 11.32 -12.58 -5.73
C THR A 274 10.66 -12.26 -4.39
N THR A 275 10.56 -10.97 -4.06
CA THR A 275 10.09 -10.53 -2.74
C THR A 275 8.61 -10.19 -2.72
N GLY A 276 8.02 -9.80 -3.86
CA GLY A 276 6.61 -9.48 -4.03
C GLY A 276 5.67 -10.59 -3.56
N PRO A 277 5.76 -11.81 -4.15
CA PRO A 277 4.87 -12.92 -3.82
C PRO A 277 4.88 -13.31 -2.33
N LEU A 278 5.99 -13.08 -1.64
CA LEU A 278 6.18 -13.51 -0.25
C LEU A 278 5.83 -12.40 0.75
N HIS A 279 6.17 -11.15 0.43
CA HIS A 279 6.23 -10.09 1.42
C HIS A 279 5.30 -8.92 1.14
N TRP A 280 4.87 -8.69 -0.11
CA TRP A 280 4.10 -7.49 -0.44
C TRP A 280 2.80 -7.43 0.37
N GLU A 281 1.96 -8.47 0.27
CA GLU A 281 0.70 -8.51 1.00
C GLU A 281 0.89 -8.66 2.52
N LEU A 282 1.85 -9.49 2.93
CA LEU A 282 2.12 -9.72 4.35
C LEU A 282 2.48 -8.43 5.07
N LEU A 283 3.40 -7.63 4.50
CA LEU A 283 3.89 -6.42 5.14
C LEU A 283 2.80 -5.34 5.23
N GLN A 284 2.04 -5.09 4.17
CA GLN A 284 0.94 -4.12 4.22
C GLN A 284 -0.10 -4.46 5.28
N ARG A 285 -0.48 -5.75 5.38
CA ARG A 285 -1.45 -6.22 6.38
C ARG A 285 -0.91 -6.12 7.79
N ALA A 286 0.37 -6.44 8.01
CA ALA A 286 1.02 -6.26 9.29
C ALA A 286 1.03 -4.77 9.71
N ARG A 287 1.44 -3.86 8.81
CA ARG A 287 1.46 -2.41 9.11
C ARG A 287 0.07 -1.87 9.48
N ALA A 288 -0.97 -2.29 8.75
CA ALA A 288 -2.34 -1.88 9.03
C ALA A 288 -2.85 -2.43 10.37
N THR A 289 -2.65 -3.74 10.61
CA THR A 289 -3.18 -4.45 11.78
C THR A 289 -2.52 -3.98 13.07
N ASP A 290 -1.18 -3.89 13.10
CA ASP A 290 -0.42 -3.61 14.32
C ASP A 290 -0.54 -2.14 14.75
N ASN A 291 -0.79 -1.24 13.79
CA ASN A 291 -0.94 0.19 14.04
C ASN A 291 -2.40 0.67 14.01
N GLN A 292 -3.35 -0.21 13.70
CA GLN A 292 -4.79 0.07 13.66
C GLN A 292 -5.10 1.32 12.82
N LEU A 293 -4.64 1.30 11.57
CA LEU A 293 -4.76 2.36 10.56
C LEU A 293 -4.89 1.75 9.16
N TYR A 294 -5.26 2.57 8.18
CA TYR A 294 -5.27 2.15 6.78
C TYR A 294 -3.86 2.11 6.20
N VAL A 295 -3.62 1.22 5.25
CA VAL A 295 -2.39 1.18 4.45
C VAL A 295 -2.74 1.12 2.97
N ALA A 296 -2.21 2.05 2.18
CA ALA A 296 -2.34 2.04 0.73
C ALA A 296 -0.96 1.85 0.10
N THR A 297 -0.84 0.90 -0.82
CA THR A 297 0.38 0.63 -1.57
C THR A 297 0.11 0.79 -3.06
N CYS A 298 1.01 1.45 -3.79
CA CYS A 298 0.87 1.62 -5.23
C CYS A 298 2.16 1.26 -5.95
N SER A 299 2.07 0.32 -6.87
CA SER A 299 3.18 -0.24 -7.62
C SER A 299 3.09 0.10 -9.09
N PRO A 300 4.22 0.20 -9.83
CA PRO A 300 4.17 0.16 -11.29
C PRO A 300 3.55 -1.16 -11.76
N ALA A 301 2.95 -1.14 -12.94
CA ALA A 301 2.54 -2.36 -13.63
C ALA A 301 3.78 -3.20 -13.99
N ARG A 302 3.60 -4.51 -14.07
CA ARG A 302 4.68 -5.42 -14.42
C ARG A 302 5.05 -5.28 -15.89
N ASP A 303 6.32 -5.01 -16.14
CA ASP A 303 6.94 -5.12 -17.46
C ASP A 303 8.03 -6.19 -17.43
N ALA A 304 7.84 -7.28 -18.17
CA ALA A 304 8.81 -8.37 -18.26
C ALA A 304 10.06 -8.00 -19.07
N GLY A 305 10.00 -6.93 -19.87
CA GLY A 305 11.14 -6.39 -20.63
C GLY A 305 11.99 -5.38 -19.83
N ALA A 306 11.52 -4.92 -18.67
CA ALA A 306 12.23 -3.96 -17.85
C ALA A 306 13.42 -4.60 -17.10
N GLY A 307 14.49 -3.82 -16.90
CA GLY A 307 15.64 -4.26 -16.11
C GLY A 307 15.29 -4.55 -14.64
N TYR A 308 14.25 -3.91 -14.11
CA TYR A 308 13.66 -4.22 -12.82
C TYR A 308 12.18 -4.57 -13.01
N VAL A 309 11.85 -5.86 -12.85
CA VAL A 309 10.49 -6.37 -13.08
C VAL A 309 9.66 -6.21 -11.81
N ALA A 310 8.73 -5.25 -11.82
CA ALA A 310 7.82 -4.98 -10.73
C ALA A 310 6.79 -6.10 -10.51
N TRP A 311 6.40 -6.30 -9.27
CA TRP A 311 5.39 -7.26 -8.85
C TRP A 311 3.98 -6.82 -9.28
N GLY A 312 3.67 -5.52 -9.16
CA GLY A 312 2.31 -4.98 -9.31
C GLY A 312 1.52 -5.07 -8.01
N HIS A 313 0.23 -5.40 -8.09
CA HIS A 313 -0.65 -5.63 -6.94
C HIS A 313 -0.78 -4.44 -5.99
N SER A 314 -0.92 -3.22 -6.54
CA SER A 314 -1.36 -2.04 -5.80
C SER A 314 -2.61 -2.36 -4.97
N THR A 315 -2.59 -2.06 -3.67
CA THR A 315 -3.57 -2.57 -2.71
C THR A 315 -3.97 -1.51 -1.66
N LEU A 316 -5.24 -1.50 -1.27
CA LEU A 316 -5.72 -0.85 -0.06
C LEU A 316 -6.03 -1.90 1.02
N VAL A 317 -5.49 -1.70 2.22
CA VAL A 317 -5.71 -2.53 3.39
C VAL A 317 -6.40 -1.72 4.50
N GLY A 318 -7.44 -2.31 5.09
CA GLY A 318 -8.19 -1.74 6.20
C GLY A 318 -7.56 -2.00 7.58
N PRO A 319 -8.08 -1.36 8.64
CA PRO A 319 -7.50 -1.39 9.98
C PRO A 319 -7.64 -2.73 10.72
N PHE A 320 -8.41 -3.69 10.20
CA PHE A 320 -8.46 -5.06 10.70
C PHE A 320 -7.45 -5.98 9.99
N GLY A 321 -6.67 -5.45 9.03
CA GLY A 321 -5.73 -6.21 8.21
C GLY A 321 -6.38 -6.88 7.00
N GLU A 322 -7.61 -6.50 6.67
CA GLU A 322 -8.37 -6.95 5.52
C GLU A 322 -7.92 -6.23 4.25
N VAL A 323 -7.75 -6.98 3.15
CA VAL A 323 -7.50 -6.40 1.82
C VAL A 323 -8.85 -5.91 1.28
N LEU A 324 -9.00 -4.60 1.14
CA LEU A 324 -10.26 -3.97 0.70
C LEU A 324 -10.37 -3.90 -0.82
N ALA A 325 -9.24 -3.66 -1.49
CA ALA A 325 -9.15 -3.67 -2.94
C ALA A 325 -7.69 -3.93 -3.36
N THR A 326 -7.49 -4.71 -4.42
CA THR A 326 -6.16 -5.00 -4.97
C THR A 326 -6.24 -5.10 -6.50
N THR A 327 -5.13 -4.77 -7.15
CA THR A 327 -4.92 -5.03 -8.58
C THR A 327 -4.26 -6.39 -8.79
N GLU A 328 -4.28 -6.85 -10.04
CA GLU A 328 -3.34 -7.86 -10.50
C GLU A 328 -2.00 -7.19 -10.88
N HIS A 329 -1.28 -7.71 -11.87
CA HIS A 329 0.03 -7.21 -12.27
C HIS A 329 -0.01 -6.27 -13.48
N GLU A 330 -1.13 -6.20 -14.20
CA GLU A 330 -1.30 -5.32 -15.36
C GLU A 330 -1.62 -3.88 -14.94
N GLU A 331 -1.53 -2.94 -15.89
CA GLU A 331 -1.92 -1.55 -15.65
C GLU A 331 -3.39 -1.47 -15.24
N ALA A 332 -3.67 -0.76 -14.15
CA ALA A 332 -5.01 -0.67 -13.59
C ALA A 332 -5.17 0.53 -12.64
N ILE A 333 -6.40 0.99 -12.50
CA ILE A 333 -6.78 1.99 -11.50
C ILE A 333 -7.86 1.37 -10.62
N ILE A 334 -7.60 1.27 -9.32
CA ILE A 334 -8.62 0.88 -8.34
C ILE A 334 -9.18 2.11 -7.67
N ILE A 335 -10.49 2.08 -7.39
CA ILE A 335 -11.19 3.08 -6.59
C ILE A 335 -11.81 2.36 -5.41
N ALA A 336 -11.41 2.73 -4.20
CA ALA A 336 -11.88 2.10 -2.97
C ALA A 336 -12.27 3.14 -1.93
N GLU A 337 -13.18 2.78 -1.02
CA GLU A 337 -13.62 3.67 0.07
C GLU A 337 -12.71 3.49 1.30
N VAL A 338 -12.32 4.61 1.90
CA VAL A 338 -11.72 4.69 3.23
C VAL A 338 -12.78 5.25 4.18
N ASP A 339 -12.99 4.57 5.31
CA ASP A 339 -13.98 4.94 6.32
C ASP A 339 -13.31 5.02 7.70
N TYR A 340 -13.02 6.24 8.16
CA TYR A 340 -12.30 6.43 9.41
C TYR A 340 -13.11 6.06 10.66
N SER A 341 -14.43 5.87 10.56
CA SER A 341 -15.21 5.30 11.68
C SER A 341 -14.73 3.89 12.04
N LEU A 342 -14.14 3.15 11.09
CA LEU A 342 -13.58 1.83 11.34
C LEU A 342 -12.29 1.88 12.17
N LEU A 343 -11.55 2.99 12.18
CA LEU A 343 -10.38 3.17 13.04
C LEU A 343 -10.79 3.23 14.51
N GLU A 344 -11.82 4.00 14.82
CA GLU A 344 -12.35 4.15 16.17
C GLU A 344 -12.93 2.83 16.67
N LEU A 345 -13.71 2.15 15.83
CA LEU A 345 -14.26 0.82 16.10
C LEU A 345 -13.14 -0.19 16.42
N ARG A 346 -12.11 -0.25 15.56
CA ARG A 346 -10.98 -1.16 15.73
C ARG A 346 -10.24 -0.92 17.05
N ARG A 347 -9.94 0.33 17.37
CA ARG A 347 -9.21 0.71 18.59
C ARG A 347 -10.03 0.54 19.86
N THR A 348 -11.36 0.68 19.78
CA THR A 348 -12.27 0.40 20.89
C THR A 348 -12.33 -1.10 21.18
N ASN A 349 -12.51 -1.93 20.14
CA ASN A 349 -12.64 -3.37 20.27
C ASN A 349 -11.32 -4.08 20.62
N LEU A 350 -10.19 -3.51 20.22
CA LEU A 350 -8.86 -4.03 20.52
C LEU A 350 -7.93 -2.89 20.98
N PRO A 351 -7.96 -2.50 22.28
CA PRO A 351 -7.29 -1.29 22.77
C PRO A 351 -5.79 -1.51 23.01
N LEU A 352 -5.03 -1.80 21.94
CA LEU A 352 -3.59 -2.11 22.02
C LEU A 352 -2.80 -1.01 22.75
N LEU A 353 -3.20 0.25 22.59
CA LEU A 353 -2.54 1.39 23.23
C LEU A 353 -2.59 1.34 24.76
N LYS A 354 -3.62 0.71 25.35
CA LYS A 354 -3.77 0.56 26.80
C LYS A 354 -3.01 -0.66 27.35
N GLN A 355 -2.38 -1.44 26.48
CA GLN A 355 -1.78 -2.74 26.82
C GLN A 355 -0.27 -2.78 26.54
N ARG A 356 0.30 -1.70 25.97
CA ARG A 356 1.75 -1.62 25.73
C ARG A 356 2.51 -1.61 27.06
N ARG A 357 3.65 -2.29 27.09
CA ARG A 357 4.48 -2.48 28.30
C ARG A 357 5.65 -1.52 28.31
N GLY A 358 5.36 -0.24 28.58
CA GLY A 358 6.36 0.83 28.62
C GLY A 358 7.45 0.67 29.67
N ASP A 359 7.17 -0.16 30.66
CA ASP A 359 8.11 -0.65 31.68
C ASP A 359 9.14 -1.66 31.15
N LEU A 360 8.86 -2.30 30.01
CA LEU A 360 9.73 -3.33 29.41
C LEU A 360 10.38 -2.88 28.10
N TYR A 361 9.67 -2.10 27.29
CA TYR A 361 10.16 -1.62 26.01
C TYR A 361 9.59 -0.25 25.67
N GLN A 362 10.36 0.53 24.91
CA GLN A 362 9.94 1.84 24.44
C GLN A 362 10.29 2.02 22.97
N LEU A 363 9.38 2.63 22.21
CA LEU A 363 9.68 3.21 20.91
C LEU A 363 10.10 4.66 21.11
N VAL A 364 11.31 5.02 20.68
CA VAL A 364 11.84 6.39 20.80
C VAL A 364 11.76 7.11 19.46
N ASP A 365 10.92 8.14 19.40
CA ASP A 365 10.83 9.05 18.28
C ASP A 365 11.83 10.21 18.49
N VAL A 366 13.06 9.98 18.05
CA VAL A 366 14.20 10.90 18.28
C VAL A 366 13.94 12.30 17.71
N GLN A 367 13.30 12.40 16.55
CA GLN A 367 13.03 13.69 15.92
C GLN A 367 12.05 14.52 16.75
N ARG A 368 10.97 13.91 17.24
CA ARG A 368 9.99 14.64 18.06
C ARG A 368 10.53 14.92 19.46
N LEU A 369 11.32 14.01 20.03
CA LEU A 369 11.97 14.20 21.32
C LEU A 369 12.86 15.44 21.34
N ASN A 370 13.63 15.67 20.27
CA ASN A 370 14.53 16.82 20.17
C ASN A 370 13.83 18.13 19.76
N SER A 371 12.55 18.08 19.41
CA SER A 371 11.75 19.25 18.99
C SER A 371 10.84 19.78 20.10
N GLN A 372 10.79 19.10 21.25
CA GLN A 372 10.11 19.51 22.48
C GLN A 372 11.12 20.14 23.43
#